data_AF-W2T0X0-F1
#
_entry.id   AF-W2T0X0-F1
#
_cell.length_a   1.000
_cell.length_b   1.000
_cell.length_c   1.000
_cell.angle_alpha   90.00
_cell.angle_beta   90.00
_cell.angle_gamma   90.00
#
_symmetry.space_group_name_H-M   'P 1'
#
loop_
_entity.id
_entity.type
_entity.pdbx_description
1 polymer ?
#
loop_
_entity_poly.entity_id
_entity_poly.type
_entity_poly.pdbx_seq_one_letter_code
_entity_poly.pdbx_strand_id
1 'polypeptide(L)'
;MGYPLPTEGCPCEALELNCTRDTDIIDQLLNGTGYNKFRIPQDEGMTVYVEIWIQAITSIDELTNDFEMDIYITERWSVFLMLFPNGTVMVNYRVRVKGPCSLELSNFPLDLQRCGLIYESFNYNNQEVRMRWSEIAQPVQPISEIMLPDFDLFKISANRIEEPYPAGMWDELHVQIMFERRFVWYFMQAYLPTYLTIFISWVSFALGPRAIPARTMLGVNALLAMIFQFGNIMRNLPRVSYIKAIGVVTFPKPENHSEQAAVS
;
A
#
# COMPACT_ATOMS: atom_id res chain seq x y z
N MET A 1 22.82 -1.19 -7.50
CA MET A 1 23.89 -1.10 -8.53
C MET A 1 23.74 0.25 -9.21
N GLY A 2 24.69 1.16 -8.98
CA GLY A 2 24.62 2.51 -9.55
C GLY A 2 25.03 2.47 -11.02
N TYR A 3 24.17 2.96 -11.91
CA TYR A 3 24.58 3.27 -13.27
C TYR A 3 25.61 4.40 -13.22
N PRO A 4 26.76 4.28 -13.91
CA PRO A 4 27.73 5.37 -13.96
C PRO A 4 27.06 6.57 -14.64
N LEU A 5 27.06 7.72 -13.94
CA LEU A 5 26.73 9.00 -14.56
C LEU A 5 27.70 9.22 -15.73
N PRO A 6 27.24 9.72 -16.89
CA PRO A 6 28.16 10.15 -17.93
C PRO A 6 28.91 11.37 -17.38
N THR A 7 30.11 11.12 -16.87
CA THR A 7 31.09 12.16 -16.61
C THR A 7 31.67 12.60 -17.94
N GLU A 8 31.74 13.92 -18.11
CA GLU A 8 32.42 14.65 -19.19
C GLU A 8 31.63 14.73 -20.50
N GLY A 9 31.13 15.94 -20.78
CA GLY A 9 30.72 16.31 -22.12
C GLY A 9 31.87 16.10 -23.10
N CYS A 10 31.54 15.66 -24.31
CA CYS A 10 32.51 15.45 -25.39
C CYS A 10 33.55 16.57 -25.45
N PRO A 11 34.84 16.28 -25.22
CA PRO A 11 35.90 17.22 -25.59
C PRO A 11 36.03 17.18 -27.11
N CYS A 12 35.34 18.07 -27.81
CA CYS A 12 35.39 18.22 -29.27
C CYS A 12 36.72 18.83 -29.78
N GLU A 13 37.87 18.52 -29.15
CA GLU A 13 39.12 19.23 -29.45
C GLU A 13 40.33 18.36 -29.82
N ALA A 14 40.19 17.03 -29.97
CA ALA A 14 41.31 16.22 -30.46
C ALA A 14 40.93 14.88 -31.10
N LEU A 15 40.12 14.90 -32.16
CA LEU A 15 40.14 13.92 -33.27
C LEU A 15 39.17 14.43 -34.36
N GLU A 16 39.50 14.28 -35.64
CA GLU A 16 38.60 14.58 -36.77
C GLU A 16 37.38 13.62 -36.81
N LEU A 17 36.52 13.68 -35.80
CA LEU A 17 35.15 13.20 -35.88
C LEU A 17 34.24 14.42 -35.98
N ASN A 18 33.39 14.42 -37.00
CA ASN A 18 32.42 15.46 -37.29
C ASN A 18 31.31 15.41 -36.21
N CYS A 19 31.60 15.93 -35.02
CA CYS A 19 30.67 15.91 -33.88
C CYS A 19 29.61 17.00 -34.06
N THR A 20 28.37 16.58 -34.33
CA THR A 20 27.20 17.46 -34.27
C THR A 20 26.85 17.79 -32.82
N ARG A 21 26.33 19.00 -32.58
CA ARG A 21 25.87 19.41 -31.26
C ARG A 21 24.53 18.74 -30.94
N ASP A 22 24.31 18.40 -29.68
CA ASP A 22 23.07 17.78 -29.21
C ASP A 22 21.81 18.61 -29.54
N THR A 23 21.93 19.95 -29.54
CA THR A 23 20.82 20.85 -29.91
C THR A 23 20.37 20.65 -31.35
N ASP A 24 21.32 20.49 -32.27
CA ASP A 24 21.04 20.35 -33.70
C ASP A 24 20.40 18.98 -33.98
N ILE A 25 20.81 17.95 -33.22
CA ILE A 25 20.21 16.61 -33.26
C ILE A 25 18.76 16.66 -32.77
N ILE A 26 18.49 17.31 -31.65
CA ILE A 26 17.13 17.43 -31.09
C ILE A 26 16.21 18.21 -32.04
N ASP A 27 16.69 19.33 -32.58
CA ASP A 27 15.91 20.14 -33.53
C ASP A 27 15.61 19.36 -34.82
N GLN A 28 16.56 18.58 -35.31
CA GLN A 28 16.34 17.71 -36.47
C GLN A 28 15.33 16.59 -36.16
N LEU A 29 15.37 16.00 -34.96
CA LEU A 29 14.43 14.97 -34.55
C LEU A 29 13.00 15.51 -34.40
N LEU A 30 12.83 16.71 -33.84
CA LEU A 30 11.50 17.27 -33.57
C LEU A 30 10.88 17.98 -34.79
N ASN A 31 11.68 18.74 -35.55
CA ASN A 31 11.17 19.54 -36.67
C ASN A 31 11.53 18.97 -38.05
N GLY A 32 12.68 18.28 -38.17
CA GLY A 32 13.20 17.79 -39.45
C GLY A 32 12.57 16.49 -39.96
N THR A 33 11.93 15.70 -39.10
CA THR A 33 11.40 14.37 -39.43
C THR A 33 9.88 14.32 -39.63
N GLY A 34 9.16 15.43 -39.39
CA GLY A 34 7.69 15.44 -39.38
C GLY A 34 7.07 14.77 -38.16
N TYR A 35 7.77 14.76 -37.02
CA TYR A 35 7.31 14.18 -35.76
C TYR A 35 5.94 14.73 -35.33
N ASN A 36 5.00 13.83 -35.03
CA ASN A 36 3.68 14.18 -34.55
C ASN A 36 3.43 13.57 -33.17
N LYS A 37 3.42 14.42 -32.14
CA LYS A 37 3.20 14.01 -30.73
C LYS A 37 1.82 13.40 -30.44
N PHE A 38 0.85 13.54 -31.35
CA PHE A 38 -0.51 13.02 -31.18
C PHE A 38 -0.69 11.63 -31.77
N ARG A 39 0.33 11.06 -32.42
CA ARG A 39 0.29 9.73 -33.00
C ARG A 39 1.23 8.81 -32.23
N ILE A 40 0.80 7.55 -32.06
CA ILE A 40 1.68 6.50 -31.55
C ILE A 40 2.85 6.24 -32.53
N PRO A 41 4.02 5.79 -32.05
CA PRO A 41 5.20 5.60 -32.89
C PRO A 41 5.05 4.52 -33.98
N GLN A 42 4.17 3.54 -33.79
CA GLN A 42 3.94 2.42 -34.71
C GLN A 42 2.44 2.16 -34.89
N ASP A 43 2.00 1.93 -36.13
CA ASP A 43 0.59 1.67 -36.45
C ASP A 43 0.11 0.27 -36.04
N GLU A 44 1.04 -0.68 -35.83
CA GLU A 44 0.75 -2.05 -35.35
C GLU A 44 0.71 -2.15 -33.81
N GLY A 45 0.85 -1.02 -33.12
CA GLY A 45 0.90 -0.93 -31.67
C GLY A 45 2.32 -1.03 -31.10
N MET A 46 2.48 -0.67 -29.83
CA MET A 46 3.76 -0.61 -29.13
C MET A 46 3.70 -1.32 -27.77
N THR A 47 4.83 -1.86 -27.32
CA THR A 47 4.93 -2.45 -25.97
C THR A 47 5.69 -1.51 -25.04
N VAL A 48 5.13 -1.24 -23.87
CA VAL A 48 5.70 -0.40 -22.83
C VAL A 48 6.06 -1.29 -21.64
N TYR A 49 7.34 -1.27 -21.26
CA TYR A 49 7.82 -1.95 -20.07
C TYR A 49 7.86 -0.97 -18.90
N VAL A 50 7.20 -1.35 -17.80
CA VAL A 50 7.06 -0.52 -16.60
C VAL A 50 7.83 -1.15 -15.45
N GLU A 51 8.53 -0.30 -14.70
CA GLU A 51 9.21 -0.64 -13.46
C GLU A 51 8.90 0.43 -12.42
N ILE A 52 8.61 0.04 -11.18
CA ILE A 52 8.23 0.93 -10.08
C ILE A 52 9.18 0.75 -8.91
N TRP A 53 9.70 1.87 -8.43
CA TRP A 53 10.54 1.98 -7.26
C TRP A 53 9.82 2.75 -6.16
N ILE A 54 9.58 2.11 -5.03
CA ILE A 54 8.88 2.74 -3.91
C ILE A 54 9.90 3.50 -3.07
N GLN A 55 9.73 4.81 -2.93
CA GLN A 55 10.62 5.63 -2.11
C GLN A 55 10.23 5.54 -0.64
N ALA A 56 8.97 5.82 -0.35
CA ALA A 56 8.43 5.85 0.99
C ALA A 56 6.91 5.70 0.93
N ILE A 57 6.34 5.21 2.03
CA ILE A 57 4.90 5.17 2.24
C ILE A 57 4.62 6.15 3.37
N THR A 58 3.82 7.17 3.11
CA THR A 58 3.66 8.30 4.01
C THR A 58 2.67 8.00 5.13
N SER A 59 1.54 7.37 4.77
CA SER A 59 0.50 7.02 5.73
C SER A 59 -0.45 5.99 5.15
N ILE A 60 -1.01 5.17 6.03
CA ILE A 60 -2.17 4.32 5.77
C ILE A 60 -3.27 4.85 6.69
N ASP A 61 -4.38 5.33 6.13
CA ASP A 61 -5.51 5.85 6.88
C ASP A 61 -6.64 4.82 6.89
N GLU A 62 -6.91 4.31 8.08
CA GLU A 62 -7.93 3.29 8.29
C GLU A 62 -9.36 3.85 8.25
N LEU A 63 -9.54 5.14 8.52
CA LEU A 63 -10.84 5.79 8.55
C LEU A 63 -11.38 6.02 7.14
N THR A 64 -10.50 6.35 6.21
CA THR A 64 -10.80 6.63 4.80
C THR A 64 -10.60 5.42 3.89
N ASN A 65 -9.98 4.33 4.39
CA ASN A 65 -9.58 3.15 3.61
C ASN A 65 -8.62 3.51 2.45
N ASP A 66 -7.68 4.41 2.68
CA ASP A 66 -6.72 4.84 1.68
C ASP A 66 -5.28 4.81 2.20
N PHE A 67 -4.33 4.78 1.27
CA PHE A 67 -2.91 4.94 1.57
C PHE A 67 -2.27 5.95 0.63
N GLU A 68 -1.26 6.65 1.15
CA GLU A 68 -0.46 7.59 0.41
C GLU A 68 0.98 7.09 0.34
N MET A 69 1.56 7.13 -0.85
CA MET A 69 2.95 6.72 -1.08
C MET A 69 3.64 7.62 -2.10
N ASP A 70 4.95 7.76 -1.92
CA ASP A 70 5.85 8.40 -2.86
C ASP A 70 6.55 7.30 -3.68
N ILE A 71 6.25 7.24 -4.98
CA ILE A 71 6.88 6.31 -5.91
C ILE A 71 7.74 7.06 -6.92
N TYR A 72 8.85 6.43 -7.30
CA TYR A 72 9.43 6.61 -8.60
C TYR A 72 8.92 5.46 -9.45
N ILE A 73 7.88 5.70 -10.25
CA ILE A 73 7.79 4.95 -11.51
C ILE A 73 9.14 5.24 -12.19
N THR A 74 9.84 4.28 -12.81
CA THR A 74 11.20 4.48 -13.36
C THR A 74 11.14 5.48 -14.46
N GLU A 75 11.16 6.64 -13.89
CA GLU A 75 10.54 7.79 -14.35
C GLU A 75 10.99 8.91 -13.26
N ARG A 76 11.62 10.09 -13.57
CA ARG A 76 12.27 11.14 -12.74
C ARG A 76 11.83 12.60 -13.04
N TRP A 77 11.90 13.52 -12.06
CA TRP A 77 11.45 14.93 -12.18
C TRP A 77 12.52 15.90 -12.68
N SER A 78 12.09 16.84 -13.52
CA SER A 78 12.65 17.10 -14.87
C SER A 78 12.50 15.85 -15.72
N VAL A 79 11.61 15.85 -16.72
CA VAL A 79 11.36 14.67 -17.57
C VAL A 79 12.71 14.22 -18.12
N PHE A 80 13.31 13.21 -17.51
CA PHE A 80 14.62 12.72 -17.92
C PHE A 80 14.38 11.78 -19.08
N LEU A 81 14.16 12.37 -20.26
CA LEU A 81 14.00 11.63 -21.49
C LEU A 81 15.40 11.19 -21.93
N MET A 82 15.68 9.90 -21.82
CA MET A 82 16.87 9.31 -22.41
C MET A 82 16.47 8.66 -23.73
N LEU A 83 17.04 9.17 -24.83
CA LEU A 83 16.95 8.55 -26.14
C LEU A 83 18.20 7.70 -26.36
N PHE A 84 18.02 6.40 -26.55
CA PHE A 84 19.09 5.50 -26.90
C PHE A 84 19.37 5.56 -28.42
N PRO A 85 20.60 5.28 -28.88
CA PRO A 85 20.94 5.27 -30.32
C PRO A 85 20.10 4.30 -31.17
N ASN A 86 19.46 3.31 -30.55
CA ASN A 86 18.55 2.36 -31.19
C ASN A 86 17.09 2.89 -31.30
N GLY A 87 16.83 4.13 -30.86
CA GLY A 87 15.50 4.74 -30.86
C GLY A 87 14.61 4.40 -29.66
N THR A 88 15.11 3.63 -28.67
CA THR A 88 14.38 3.39 -27.42
C THR A 88 14.32 4.68 -26.60
N VAL A 89 13.15 4.98 -26.05
CA VAL A 89 12.96 6.13 -25.15
C VAL A 89 12.71 5.60 -23.75
N MET A 90 13.54 6.00 -22.80
CA MET A 90 13.28 5.83 -21.38
C MET A 90 12.78 7.16 -20.84
N VAL A 91 11.50 7.20 -20.50
CA VAL A 91 10.86 8.40 -19.97
C VAL A 91 11.07 8.45 -18.48
N ASN A 92 10.94 9.66 -17.89
CA ASN A 92 11.05 9.79 -16.47
C ASN A 92 9.97 10.73 -15.71
N TYR A 93 9.13 10.23 -14.73
CA TYR A 93 8.34 10.77 -13.56
C TYR A 93 8.42 10.08 -12.14
N ARG A 94 8.76 10.83 -11.08
CA ARG A 94 8.35 10.59 -9.67
C ARG A 94 6.84 10.85 -9.51
N VAL A 95 6.11 10.33 -8.55
CA VAL A 95 4.74 10.79 -8.27
C VAL A 95 4.39 10.47 -6.82
N ARG A 96 3.59 11.34 -6.21
CA ARG A 96 2.86 11.00 -4.98
C ARG A 96 1.51 10.46 -5.41
N VAL A 97 1.24 9.20 -5.07
CA VAL A 97 -0.02 8.54 -5.42
C VAL A 97 -0.80 8.22 -4.15
N LYS A 98 -2.11 8.36 -4.27
CA LYS A 98 -3.07 7.98 -3.24
C LYS A 98 -3.92 6.86 -3.80
N GLY A 99 -3.82 5.68 -3.18
CA GLY A 99 -4.51 4.47 -3.63
C GLY A 99 -5.52 3.97 -2.60
N PRO A 100 -6.45 3.11 -3.01
CA PRO A 100 -7.35 2.45 -2.08
C PRO A 100 -6.66 1.31 -1.32
N CYS A 101 -7.05 1.11 -0.07
CA CYS A 101 -6.73 -0.08 0.71
C CYS A 101 -8.00 -0.87 1.02
N SER A 102 -7.95 -2.18 0.79
CA SER A 102 -8.98 -3.11 1.25
C SER A 102 -8.62 -3.51 2.68
N LEU A 103 -9.33 -2.92 3.65
CA LEU A 103 -9.10 -3.18 5.06
C LEU A 103 -9.99 -4.31 5.59
N GLU A 104 -9.36 -5.38 6.09
CA GLU A 104 -10.04 -6.47 6.75
C GLU A 104 -9.65 -6.51 8.23
N LEU A 105 -10.59 -6.12 9.10
CA LEU A 105 -10.38 -5.91 10.53
C LEU A 105 -10.96 -7.04 11.38
N SER A 106 -11.31 -8.17 10.76
CA SER A 106 -11.90 -9.34 11.43
C SER A 106 -10.97 -9.87 12.53
N ASN A 107 -9.68 -9.99 12.22
CA ASN A 107 -8.63 -10.45 13.12
C ASN A 107 -7.91 -9.32 13.87
N PHE A 108 -8.47 -8.11 13.90
CA PHE A 108 -7.85 -6.97 14.57
C PHE A 108 -7.51 -7.27 16.04
N PRO A 109 -6.29 -6.97 16.54
CA PRO A 109 -5.19 -6.21 15.89
C PRO A 109 -4.13 -7.07 15.16
N LEU A 110 -4.33 -8.39 15.04
CA LEU A 110 -3.42 -9.33 14.36
C LEU A 110 -3.86 -9.53 12.90
N ASP A 111 -4.01 -8.43 12.18
CA ASP A 111 -4.55 -8.42 10.83
C ASP A 111 -3.50 -8.10 9.76
N LEU A 112 -3.81 -8.51 8.51
CA LEU A 112 -3.04 -8.22 7.31
C LEU A 112 -3.87 -7.33 6.41
N GLN A 113 -3.35 -6.16 6.06
CA GLN A 113 -4.03 -5.16 5.24
C GLN A 113 -3.48 -5.19 3.82
N ARG A 114 -4.37 -5.06 2.82
CA ARG A 114 -4.00 -5.12 1.41
C ARG A 114 -4.27 -3.78 0.74
N CYS A 115 -3.23 -3.15 0.23
CA CYS A 115 -3.31 -1.89 -0.48
C CYS A 115 -2.93 -2.11 -1.95
N GLY A 116 -3.74 -1.58 -2.85
CA GLY A 116 -3.63 -1.83 -4.29
C GLY A 116 -3.35 -0.54 -5.07
N LEU A 117 -2.51 -0.64 -6.08
CA LEU A 117 -2.35 0.39 -7.12
C LEU A 117 -2.54 -0.27 -8.48
N ILE A 118 -3.34 0.37 -9.33
CA ILE A 118 -3.57 -0.06 -10.71
C ILE A 118 -2.95 0.99 -11.62
N TYR A 119 -2.12 0.56 -12.56
CA TYR A 119 -1.52 1.40 -13.58
C TYR A 119 -1.95 0.89 -14.96
N GLU A 120 -2.51 1.78 -15.77
CA GLU A 120 -3.07 1.45 -17.09
C GLU A 120 -3.02 2.66 -18.03
N SER A 121 -3.21 2.41 -19.33
CA SER A 121 -3.42 3.47 -20.33
C SER A 121 -4.86 3.96 -20.31
N PHE A 122 -5.04 5.26 -20.17
CA PHE A 122 -6.39 5.84 -20.18
C PHE A 122 -7.09 5.76 -21.55
N ASN A 123 -6.37 6.02 -22.65
CA ASN A 123 -6.98 6.17 -23.98
C ASN A 123 -6.71 5.01 -24.95
N TYR A 124 -5.65 4.24 -24.72
CA TYR A 124 -5.17 3.24 -25.67
C TYR A 124 -5.44 1.84 -25.15
N ASN A 125 -5.99 0.98 -25.99
CA ASN A 125 -6.26 -0.42 -25.66
C ASN A 125 -4.99 -1.28 -25.85
N ASN A 126 -5.09 -2.58 -25.55
CA ASN A 126 -3.97 -3.53 -25.67
C ASN A 126 -3.52 -3.84 -27.12
N GLN A 127 -4.27 -3.41 -28.14
CA GLN A 127 -3.86 -3.53 -29.54
C GLN A 127 -2.92 -2.39 -29.92
N GLU A 128 -3.12 -1.21 -29.36
CA GLU A 128 -2.31 -0.01 -29.60
C GLU A 128 -1.14 0.10 -28.63
N VAL A 129 -1.38 -0.13 -27.32
CA VAL A 129 -0.37 -0.02 -26.27
C VAL A 129 -0.46 -1.24 -25.35
N ARG A 130 0.56 -2.10 -25.41
CA ARG A 130 0.69 -3.26 -24.53
C ARG A 130 1.55 -2.91 -23.33
N MET A 131 0.98 -2.96 -22.14
CA MET A 131 1.72 -2.71 -20.91
C MET A 131 2.24 -4.01 -20.32
N ARG A 132 3.53 -4.04 -19.99
CA ARG A 132 4.17 -5.19 -19.37
C ARG A 132 5.07 -4.75 -18.22
N TRP A 133 5.18 -5.61 -17.22
CA TRP A 133 6.23 -5.47 -16.23
C TRP A 133 7.60 -5.69 -16.87
N SER A 134 8.60 -4.94 -16.42
CA SER A 134 9.99 -5.16 -16.81
C SER A 134 10.44 -6.58 -16.47
N GLU A 135 11.32 -7.17 -17.29
CA GLU A 135 11.81 -8.56 -17.13
C GLU A 135 12.79 -8.77 -15.96
N ILE A 136 12.87 -7.80 -15.05
CA ILE A 136 13.70 -7.84 -13.85
C ILE A 136 13.04 -8.76 -12.81
N ALA A 137 13.85 -9.37 -11.94
CA ALA A 137 13.37 -10.30 -10.92
C ALA A 137 12.23 -9.75 -10.02
N GLN A 138 12.22 -8.44 -9.75
CA GLN A 138 11.15 -7.75 -9.05
C GLN A 138 10.87 -6.41 -9.76
N PRO A 139 9.76 -6.29 -10.52
CA PRO A 139 9.43 -5.06 -11.25
C PRO A 139 8.92 -3.94 -10.34
N VAL A 140 8.55 -4.28 -9.10
CA VAL A 140 8.17 -3.34 -8.05
C VAL A 140 9.03 -3.60 -6.83
N GLN A 141 9.86 -2.63 -6.45
CA GLN A 141 10.78 -2.80 -5.33
C GLN A 141 10.95 -1.52 -4.50
N PRO A 142 11.13 -1.63 -3.18
CA PRO A 142 11.43 -0.48 -2.34
C PRO A 142 12.90 -0.06 -2.48
N ILE A 143 13.15 1.25 -2.56
CA ILE A 143 14.52 1.81 -2.64
C ILE A 143 15.22 1.70 -1.28
N SER A 144 14.46 1.83 -0.20
CA SER A 144 14.93 1.74 1.18
C SER A 144 13.92 0.97 2.02
N GLU A 145 14.34 0.51 3.19
CA GLU A 145 13.43 -0.11 4.16
C GLU A 145 12.26 0.82 4.49
N ILE A 146 11.04 0.32 4.30
CA ILE A 146 9.81 1.07 4.56
C ILE A 146 9.40 0.81 6.00
N MET A 147 9.56 1.82 6.86
CA MET A 147 9.17 1.75 8.26
C MET A 147 7.96 2.66 8.51
N LEU A 148 6.81 2.07 8.84
CA LEU A 148 5.67 2.82 9.37
C LEU A 148 5.59 2.66 10.91
N PRO A 149 4.94 3.59 11.62
CA PRO A 149 4.80 3.50 13.07
C PRO A 149 3.95 2.31 13.49
N ASP A 150 2.83 2.09 12.79
CA ASP A 150 1.79 1.14 13.16
C ASP A 150 1.78 -0.14 12.30
N PHE A 151 2.55 -0.16 11.20
CA PHE A 151 2.55 -1.25 10.23
C PHE A 151 3.98 -1.62 9.79
N ASP A 152 4.16 -2.90 9.51
CA ASP A 152 5.35 -3.47 8.89
C ASP A 152 5.01 -3.97 7.48
N LEU A 153 5.94 -3.77 6.54
CA LEU A 153 5.78 -4.28 5.18
C LEU A 153 5.92 -5.80 5.18
N PHE A 154 4.86 -6.52 4.79
CA PHE A 154 4.86 -7.98 4.74
C PHE A 154 5.29 -8.50 3.36
N LYS A 155 4.63 -8.04 2.29
CA LYS A 155 4.90 -8.51 0.93
C LYS A 155 4.49 -7.49 -0.13
N ILE A 156 5.24 -7.44 -1.22
CA ILE A 156 4.84 -6.74 -2.47
C ILE A 156 4.61 -7.81 -3.54
N SER A 157 3.53 -7.65 -4.32
CA SER A 157 3.20 -8.50 -5.46
C SER A 157 2.86 -7.61 -6.65
N ALA A 158 3.29 -8.02 -7.84
CA ALA A 158 3.03 -7.30 -9.09
C ALA A 158 2.50 -8.30 -10.12
N ASN A 159 1.31 -8.04 -10.66
CA ASN A 159 0.63 -8.90 -11.62
C ASN A 159 0.17 -8.08 -12.83
N ARG A 160 0.12 -8.70 -14.00
CA ARG A 160 -0.53 -8.12 -15.20
C ARG A 160 -1.86 -8.83 -15.39
N ILE A 161 -2.92 -8.06 -15.59
CA ILE A 161 -4.28 -8.55 -15.82
C ILE A 161 -4.80 -7.92 -17.11
N GLU A 162 -5.55 -8.70 -17.90
CA GLU A 162 -6.21 -8.19 -19.10
C GLU A 162 -7.69 -8.00 -18.77
N GLU A 163 -8.16 -6.76 -18.80
CA GLU A 163 -9.51 -6.40 -18.36
C GLU A 163 -10.36 -5.94 -19.57
N PRO A 164 -11.60 -6.45 -19.73
CA PRO A 164 -12.51 -6.02 -20.78
C PRO A 164 -13.23 -4.72 -20.43
N TYR A 165 -13.04 -3.70 -21.27
CA TYR A 165 -13.81 -2.45 -21.25
C TYR A 165 -14.79 -2.41 -22.45
N PRO A 166 -15.83 -1.54 -22.41
CA PRO A 166 -16.76 -1.40 -23.55
C PRO A 166 -16.07 -1.04 -24.88
N ALA A 167 -14.89 -0.42 -24.82
CA ALA A 167 -14.12 0.00 -25.98
C ALA A 167 -13.07 -1.02 -26.46
N GLY A 168 -13.00 -2.23 -25.87
CA GLY A 168 -11.95 -3.22 -26.15
C GLY A 168 -11.28 -3.82 -24.89
N MET A 169 -10.09 -4.40 -25.05
CA MET A 169 -9.32 -5.02 -23.96
C MET A 169 -8.17 -4.12 -23.53
N TRP A 170 -7.95 -3.96 -22.22
CA TRP A 170 -6.84 -3.19 -21.65
C TRP A 170 -5.87 -4.09 -20.90
N ASP A 171 -4.60 -3.69 -20.92
CA ASP A 171 -3.58 -4.29 -20.07
C ASP A 171 -3.47 -3.46 -18.78
N GLU A 172 -3.85 -4.05 -17.64
CA GLU A 172 -3.73 -3.43 -16.32
C GLU A 172 -2.53 -4.01 -15.56
N LEU A 173 -1.71 -3.12 -15.00
CA LEU A 173 -0.59 -3.47 -14.14
C LEU A 173 -1.00 -3.26 -12.68
N HIS A 174 -1.23 -4.37 -11.98
CA HIS A 174 -1.67 -4.39 -10.59
C HIS A 174 -0.47 -4.53 -9.65
N VAL A 175 -0.35 -3.59 -8.72
CA VAL A 175 0.58 -3.66 -7.59
C VAL A 175 -0.22 -3.90 -6.33
N GLN A 176 0.14 -4.92 -5.57
CA GLN A 176 -0.46 -5.24 -4.28
C GLN A 176 0.62 -5.19 -3.20
N ILE A 177 0.40 -4.33 -2.20
CA ILE A 177 1.27 -4.14 -1.05
C ILE A 177 0.51 -4.65 0.17
N MET A 178 1.09 -5.62 0.86
CA MET A 178 0.53 -6.21 2.08
C MET A 178 1.28 -5.70 3.30
N PHE A 179 0.52 -5.26 4.30
CA PHE A 179 1.03 -4.74 5.56
C PHE A 179 0.55 -5.58 6.73
N GLU A 180 1.45 -5.82 7.68
CA GLU A 180 1.14 -6.44 8.97
C GLU A 180 1.09 -5.37 10.06
N ARG A 181 0.06 -5.41 10.91
CA ARG A 181 -0.09 -4.42 11.99
C ARG A 181 0.79 -4.74 13.19
N ARG A 182 1.41 -3.72 13.76
CA ARG A 182 2.11 -3.81 15.06
C ARG A 182 1.13 -3.87 16.22
N PHE A 183 0.81 -5.07 16.67
CA PHE A 183 -0.21 -5.31 17.68
C PHE A 183 0.19 -4.92 19.12
N VAL A 184 1.47 -4.72 19.42
CA VAL A 184 1.99 -4.56 20.79
C VAL A 184 1.34 -3.39 21.55
N TRP A 185 1.12 -2.26 20.88
CA TRP A 185 0.45 -1.12 21.49
C TRP A 185 -0.99 -1.46 21.88
N TYR A 186 -1.74 -2.13 21.00
CA TYR A 186 -3.10 -2.60 21.27
C TYR A 186 -3.12 -3.66 22.37
N PHE A 187 -2.09 -4.50 22.46
CA PHE A 187 -1.96 -5.46 23.56
C PHE A 187 -1.84 -4.75 24.92
N MET A 188 -0.93 -3.78 25.02
CA MET A 188 -0.69 -3.03 26.25
C MET A 188 -1.88 -2.12 26.63
N GLN A 189 -2.59 -1.56 25.65
CA GLN A 189 -3.72 -0.66 25.90
C GLN A 189 -5.06 -1.37 26.06
N ALA A 190 -5.28 -2.50 25.40
CA ALA A 190 -6.56 -3.22 25.43
C ALA A 190 -6.53 -4.43 26.37
N TYR A 191 -5.59 -5.36 26.15
CA TYR A 191 -5.57 -6.65 26.84
C TYR A 191 -5.08 -6.51 28.28
N LEU A 192 -4.02 -5.75 28.53
CA LEU A 192 -3.49 -5.61 29.88
C LEU A 192 -4.52 -5.01 30.86
N PRO A 193 -5.22 -3.89 30.55
CA PRO A 193 -6.18 -3.34 31.49
C PRO A 193 -7.45 -4.20 31.62
N THR A 194 -7.89 -4.92 30.57
CA THR A 194 -9.03 -5.84 30.70
C THR A 194 -8.71 -7.04 31.58
N TYR A 195 -7.49 -7.59 31.52
CA TYR A 195 -7.07 -8.61 32.48
C TYR A 195 -7.03 -8.07 33.91
N LEU A 196 -6.49 -6.86 34.11
CA LEU A 196 -6.47 -6.22 35.43
C LEU A 196 -7.89 -5.98 35.98
N THR A 197 -8.85 -5.54 35.16
CA THR A 197 -10.24 -5.36 35.60
C THR A 197 -10.91 -6.70 35.94
N ILE A 198 -10.63 -7.77 35.20
CA ILE A 198 -11.09 -9.12 35.54
C ILE A 198 -10.53 -9.55 36.91
N PHE A 199 -9.23 -9.37 37.16
CA PHE A 199 -8.64 -9.70 38.47
C PHE A 199 -9.25 -8.86 39.60
N ILE A 200 -9.47 -7.56 39.39
CA ILE A 200 -10.11 -6.67 40.37
C ILE A 200 -11.55 -7.13 40.65
N SER A 201 -12.28 -7.59 39.63
CA SER A 201 -13.64 -8.10 39.81
C SER A 201 -13.69 -9.30 40.77
N TRP A 202 -12.66 -10.15 40.79
CA TRP A 202 -12.58 -11.30 41.67
C TRP A 202 -12.35 -10.92 43.14
N VAL A 203 -11.77 -9.76 43.42
CA VAL A 203 -11.64 -9.23 44.80
C VAL A 203 -13.01 -9.09 45.48
N SER A 204 -14.07 -8.87 44.70
CA SER A 204 -15.44 -8.82 45.23
C SER A 204 -15.92 -10.13 45.87
N PHE A 205 -15.31 -11.27 45.54
CA PHE A 205 -15.58 -12.57 46.16
C PHE A 205 -14.84 -12.76 47.50
N ALA A 206 -13.72 -12.07 47.69
CA ALA A 206 -12.96 -12.10 48.95
C ALA A 206 -13.59 -11.24 50.05
N LEU A 207 -14.47 -10.30 49.69
CA LEU A 207 -15.18 -9.45 50.64
C LEU A 207 -16.30 -10.21 51.36
N GLY A 208 -16.41 -9.99 52.67
CA GLY A 208 -17.42 -10.63 53.51
C GLY A 208 -18.86 -10.34 53.03
N PRO A 209 -19.81 -11.28 53.19
CA PRO A 209 -21.15 -11.19 52.63
C PRO A 209 -21.99 -9.99 53.12
N ARG A 210 -21.60 -9.37 54.24
CA ARG A 210 -22.28 -8.20 54.82
C ARG A 210 -21.90 -6.87 54.15
N ALA A 211 -20.82 -6.82 53.37
CA ALA A 211 -20.32 -5.61 52.70
C ALA A 211 -20.92 -5.43 51.28
N ILE A 212 -22.25 -5.45 51.19
CA ILE A 212 -23.00 -5.31 49.92
C ILE A 212 -22.58 -4.06 49.10
N PRO A 213 -22.49 -2.83 49.66
CA PRO A 213 -22.19 -1.64 48.87
C PRO A 213 -20.79 -1.63 48.27
N ALA A 214 -19.80 -2.26 48.93
CA ALA A 214 -18.45 -2.36 48.41
C ALA A 214 -18.39 -3.30 47.20
N ARG A 215 -19.11 -4.44 47.25
CA ARG A 215 -19.15 -5.42 46.17
C ARG A 215 -19.83 -4.86 44.92
N THR A 216 -20.95 -4.17 45.07
CA THR A 216 -21.67 -3.54 43.95
C THR A 216 -20.86 -2.40 43.33
N MET A 217 -20.23 -1.55 44.16
CA MET A 217 -19.40 -0.44 43.66
C MET A 217 -18.20 -0.92 42.85
N LEU A 218 -17.50 -1.98 43.31
CA LEU A 218 -16.38 -2.56 42.56
C LEU A 218 -16.81 -3.13 41.20
N GLY A 219 -17.95 -3.85 41.16
CA GLY A 219 -18.47 -4.41 39.91
C GLY A 219 -18.91 -3.35 38.90
N VAL A 220 -19.65 -2.33 39.35
CA VAL A 220 -20.12 -1.23 38.47
C VAL A 220 -18.96 -0.39 37.95
N ASN A 221 -17.98 -0.06 38.80
CA ASN A 221 -16.82 0.71 38.37
C ASN A 221 -15.92 -0.10 37.41
N ALA A 222 -15.76 -1.41 37.62
CA ALA A 222 -15.03 -2.27 36.69
C ALA A 222 -15.73 -2.32 35.31
N LEU A 223 -17.05 -2.45 35.28
CA LEU A 223 -17.82 -2.43 34.04
C LEU A 223 -17.70 -1.08 33.32
N LEU A 224 -17.82 0.03 34.05
CA LEU A 224 -17.68 1.38 33.48
C LEU A 224 -16.27 1.61 32.91
N ALA A 225 -15.23 1.16 33.62
CA ALA A 225 -13.85 1.24 33.15
C ALA A 225 -13.65 0.46 31.84
N MET A 226 -14.18 -0.76 31.73
CA MET A 226 -14.10 -1.55 30.51
C MET A 226 -14.84 -0.89 29.34
N ILE A 227 -16.05 -0.36 29.57
CA ILE A 227 -16.83 0.35 28.52
C ILE A 227 -16.07 1.60 28.04
N PHE A 228 -15.50 2.37 28.97
CA PHE A 228 -14.73 3.57 28.62
C PHE A 228 -13.48 3.23 27.81
N GLN A 229 -12.71 2.22 28.23
CA GLN A 229 -11.51 1.77 27.55
C GLN A 229 -11.81 1.24 26.15
N PHE A 230 -12.82 0.39 26.01
CA PHE A 230 -13.27 -0.11 24.71
C PHE A 230 -13.74 1.03 23.80
N GLY A 231 -14.51 1.97 24.35
CA GLY A 231 -14.94 3.17 23.64
C GLY A 231 -13.77 4.05 23.17
N ASN A 232 -12.70 4.17 23.96
CA ASN A 232 -11.52 4.94 23.58
C ASN A 232 -10.77 4.30 22.41
N ILE A 233 -10.61 2.98 22.42
CA ILE A 233 -9.95 2.25 21.32
C ILE A 233 -10.79 2.36 20.05
N MET A 234 -12.10 2.10 20.13
CA MET A 234 -13.00 2.09 18.97
C MET A 234 -13.18 3.46 18.30
N ARG A 235 -12.81 4.57 18.95
CA ARG A 235 -12.82 5.91 18.34
C ARG A 235 -11.73 6.11 17.29
N ASN A 236 -10.62 5.39 17.42
CA ASN A 236 -9.47 5.51 16.52
C ASN A 236 -9.53 4.50 15.37
N LEU A 237 -10.56 3.64 15.34
CA LEU A 237 -10.75 2.65 14.29
C LEU A 237 -11.95 3.02 13.41
N PRO A 238 -11.93 2.60 12.12
CA PRO A 238 -13.10 2.70 11.27
C PRO A 238 -14.26 1.87 11.82
N ARG A 239 -15.47 2.40 11.59
CA ARG A 239 -16.73 1.73 11.88
C ARG A 239 -16.98 0.66 10.84
N VAL A 240 -16.99 -0.59 11.27
CA VAL A 240 -17.34 -1.75 10.43
C VAL A 240 -18.55 -2.46 11.04
N SER A 241 -19.31 -3.15 10.19
CA SER A 241 -20.54 -3.85 10.60
C SER A 241 -20.32 -5.26 11.14
N TYR A 242 -19.11 -5.83 10.98
CA TYR A 242 -18.75 -7.16 11.45
C TYR A 242 -18.00 -7.13 12.79
N ILE A 243 -17.99 -8.29 13.47
CA ILE A 243 -17.32 -8.44 14.77
C ILE A 243 -15.80 -8.48 14.56
N LYS A 244 -15.07 -7.66 15.31
CA LYS A 244 -13.60 -7.68 15.39
C LYS A 244 -13.15 -8.60 16.53
N ALA A 245 -12.00 -9.27 16.39
CA ALA A 245 -11.47 -10.18 17.41
C ALA A 245 -11.33 -9.53 18.81
N ILE A 246 -10.90 -8.26 18.87
CA ILE A 246 -10.87 -7.48 20.13
C ILE A 246 -12.24 -7.38 20.83
N GLY A 247 -13.33 -7.35 20.06
CA GLY A 247 -14.69 -7.30 20.59
C GLY A 247 -15.08 -8.60 21.28
N VAL A 248 -14.64 -9.75 20.75
CA VAL A 248 -14.90 -11.07 21.35
C VAL A 248 -14.16 -11.23 22.68
N VAL A 249 -12.91 -10.75 22.76
CA VAL A 249 -12.12 -10.81 24.00
C VAL A 249 -12.70 -9.89 25.08
N THR A 250 -13.16 -8.69 24.70
CA THR A 250 -13.69 -7.71 25.65
C THR A 250 -15.11 -8.06 26.10
N PHE A 251 -15.93 -8.61 25.21
CA PHE A 251 -17.29 -9.06 25.49
C PHE A 251 -17.42 -10.52 25.06
N PRO A 252 -16.95 -11.47 25.90
CA PRO A 252 -17.14 -12.88 25.62
C PRO A 252 -18.64 -13.14 25.52
N LYS A 253 -19.06 -13.73 24.40
CA LYS A 253 -20.43 -14.21 24.28
C LYS A 253 -20.63 -15.27 25.38
N PRO A 254 -21.73 -15.24 26.15
CA PRO A 254 -22.01 -16.34 27.06
C PRO A 254 -22.03 -17.63 26.24
N GLU A 255 -21.18 -18.58 26.61
CA GLU A 255 -21.12 -19.89 25.98
C GLU A 255 -22.47 -20.57 26.29
N ASN A 256 -23.30 -20.72 25.26
CA ASN A 256 -24.51 -21.53 25.37
C ASN A 256 -24.07 -22.98 25.54
N HIS A 257 -23.93 -23.44 26.78
CA HIS A 257 -23.74 -24.84 27.15
C HIS A 257 -24.97 -25.72 26.82
N SER A 258 -25.80 -25.35 25.85
CA SER A 258 -27.00 -26.10 25.43
C SER A 258 -26.79 -26.97 24.18
N GLU A 259 -25.60 -27.00 23.57
CA GLU A 259 -25.35 -27.75 22.32
C GLU A 259 -24.40 -28.96 22.46
N GLN A 260 -24.02 -29.34 23.70
CA GLN A 260 -23.21 -30.54 23.97
C GLN A 260 -23.96 -31.70 24.64
N ALA A 261 -25.27 -31.57 24.90
CA ALA A 261 -26.08 -32.65 25.49
C ALA A 261 -26.89 -33.47 24.46
N ALA A 262 -26.61 -33.32 23.17
CA ALA A 262 -27.32 -34.01 22.09
C ALA A 262 -26.42 -34.89 21.20
N VAL A 263 -25.29 -35.38 21.70
CA VAL A 263 -24.59 -36.54 21.12
C VAL A 263 -23.85 -37.29 22.24
N SER A 264 -24.56 -38.13 22.99
CA SER A 264 -24.12 -39.42 23.55
C SER A 264 -25.22 -40.02 24.42
#